data_AF-A0A2J8TAX6-F1
#
_entry.id   AF-A0A2J8TAX6-F1
#
_cell.length_a   1.000
_cell.length_b   1.000
_cell.length_c   1.000
_cell.angle_alpha   90.00
_cell.angle_beta   90.00
_cell.angle_gamma   90.00
#
_symmetry.space_group_name_H-M   'P 1'
#
loop_
_entity.id
_entity.type
_entity.pdbx_description
1 polymer ?
#
loop_
_entity_poly.entity_id
_entity_poly.type
_entity_poly.pdbx_seq_one_letter_code
_entity_poly.pdbx_strand_id
1 'polypeptide(L)'
;MPVKGGTKCIKYLLFGFNFIFWLAGIAVLAIGLWLRFDSQTKSIFEQETNNNNSSFYTGVYILIGAGALMMLVGFLGCCGAVQESQCMLGLFFGFLLVIFAIEIAAAIWGYSHKDEVIKEVQEFYKDTYNKLKTKDEPQRETLKAIHYAVELLWFGWGRGTVYLRHLPQEGRTRNLHREVLS
;
A
#
# COMPACT_ATOMS: atom_id res chain seq x y z
N MET A 1 34.94 25.67 1.21
CA MET A 1 35.43 24.31 1.52
C MET A 1 34.86 23.36 0.45
N PRO A 2 35.66 22.61 -0.31
CA PRO A 2 35.17 21.93 -1.52
C PRO A 2 34.58 20.56 -1.19
N VAL A 3 33.31 20.50 -0.80
CA VAL A 3 32.50 19.27 -0.90
C VAL A 3 31.92 19.19 -2.32
N LYS A 4 32.76 18.88 -3.32
CA LYS A 4 32.40 19.02 -4.74
C LYS A 4 32.09 17.70 -5.48
N GLY A 5 32.27 16.55 -4.81
CA GLY A 5 32.02 15.20 -5.35
C GLY A 5 30.91 14.41 -4.63
N GLY A 6 31.06 14.16 -3.32
CA GLY A 6 30.15 13.29 -2.55
C GLY A 6 28.72 13.82 -2.41
N THR A 7 28.55 15.12 -2.20
CA THR A 7 27.24 15.78 -2.08
C THR A 7 26.43 15.74 -3.38
N LYS A 8 27.11 15.71 -4.54
CA LYS A 8 26.44 15.56 -5.84
C LYS A 8 25.88 14.15 -6.01
N CYS A 9 26.64 13.12 -5.63
CA CYS A 9 26.17 11.73 -5.67
C CYS A 9 24.92 11.54 -4.80
N ILE A 10 24.95 12.05 -3.56
CA ILE A 10 23.80 12.01 -2.64
C ILE A 10 22.60 12.77 -3.22
N LYS A 11 22.81 13.94 -3.83
CA LYS A 11 21.74 14.73 -4.47
C LYS A 11 21.06 13.96 -5.62
N TYR A 12 21.85 13.30 -6.47
CA TYR A 12 21.31 12.49 -7.57
C TYR A 12 20.59 11.22 -7.08
N LEU A 13 21.12 10.57 -6.04
CA LEU A 13 20.46 9.42 -5.41
C LEU A 13 19.13 9.81 -4.76
N LEU A 14 19.10 10.93 -4.04
CA LEU A 14 17.87 11.49 -3.46
C LEU A 14 16.85 11.84 -4.54
N PHE A 15 17.28 12.47 -5.63
CA PHE A 15 16.40 12.79 -6.75
C PHE A 15 15.82 11.52 -7.40
N GLY A 16 16.67 10.54 -7.72
CA GLY A 16 16.24 9.28 -8.33
C GLY A 16 15.28 8.50 -7.45
N PHE A 17 15.59 8.36 -6.17
CA PHE A 17 14.73 7.64 -5.23
C PHE A 17 13.37 8.33 -5.01
N ASN A 18 13.37 9.66 -4.82
CA ASN A 18 12.12 10.42 -4.69
C ASN A 18 11.28 10.38 -5.97
N PHE A 19 11.92 10.37 -7.14
CA PHE A 19 11.21 10.25 -8.42
C PHE A 19 10.53 8.89 -8.58
N ILE A 20 11.21 7.79 -8.18
CA ILE A 20 10.60 6.46 -8.17
C ILE A 20 9.44 6.41 -7.17
N PHE A 21 9.61 6.98 -5.98
CA PHE A 21 8.54 7.08 -4.97
C PHE A 21 7.34 7.87 -5.47
N TRP A 22 7.58 8.95 -6.20
CA TRP A 22 6.53 9.75 -6.82
C TRP A 22 5.72 8.94 -7.86
N LEU A 23 6.40 8.22 -8.75
CA LEU A 23 5.75 7.32 -9.71
C LEU A 23 4.96 6.19 -9.02
N ALA A 24 5.53 5.61 -7.97
CA ALA A 24 4.83 4.60 -7.16
C ALA A 24 3.58 5.18 -6.49
N GLY A 25 3.66 6.40 -5.94
CA GLY A 25 2.52 7.12 -5.39
C GLY A 25 1.40 7.34 -6.40
N ILE A 26 1.73 7.73 -7.63
CA ILE A 26 0.76 7.86 -8.73
C ILE A 26 0.10 6.53 -9.05
N ALA A 27 0.87 5.44 -9.14
CA ALA A 27 0.34 4.11 -9.42
C ALA A 27 -0.64 3.65 -8.33
N VAL A 28 -0.27 3.82 -7.05
CA VAL A 28 -1.13 3.48 -5.91
C VAL A 28 -2.39 4.34 -5.89
N LEU A 29 -2.26 5.64 -6.13
CA LEU A 29 -3.40 6.57 -6.21
C LEU A 29 -4.33 6.15 -7.36
N ALA A 30 -3.79 5.81 -8.54
CA ALA A 30 -4.57 5.37 -9.68
C ALA A 30 -5.33 4.07 -9.38
N ILE A 31 -4.71 3.10 -8.69
CA ILE A 31 -5.38 1.88 -8.24
C ILE A 31 -6.49 2.21 -7.23
N GLY A 32 -6.23 3.07 -6.25
CA GLY A 32 -7.23 3.47 -5.25
C GLY A 32 -8.42 4.21 -5.88
N LEU A 33 -8.16 5.14 -6.79
CA LEU A 33 -9.17 5.83 -7.59
C LEU A 33 -9.94 4.84 -8.45
N TRP A 34 -9.26 3.88 -9.08
CA TRP A 34 -9.91 2.88 -9.91
C TRP A 34 -10.87 2.01 -9.07
N LEU A 35 -10.42 1.51 -7.92
CA LEU A 35 -11.28 0.78 -6.96
C LEU A 35 -12.49 1.61 -6.50
N ARG A 36 -12.32 2.93 -6.38
CA ARG A 36 -13.37 3.87 -5.95
C ARG A 36 -14.39 4.21 -7.04
N PHE A 37 -13.95 4.30 -8.30
CA PHE A 37 -14.75 4.76 -9.44
C PHE A 37 -15.40 3.63 -10.24
N ASP A 38 -15.00 2.37 -10.02
CA ASP A 38 -15.64 1.20 -10.62
C ASP A 38 -17.18 1.23 -10.45
N SER A 39 -17.88 1.11 -11.58
CA SER A 39 -19.33 1.33 -11.71
C SER A 39 -20.15 0.39 -10.83
N GLN A 40 -19.60 -0.78 -10.54
CA GLN A 40 -20.18 -1.80 -9.67
C GLN A 40 -20.01 -1.48 -8.16
N THR A 41 -19.17 -0.50 -7.78
CA THR A 41 -19.00 -0.05 -6.39
C THR A 41 -19.92 1.15 -6.08
N LYS A 42 -20.39 1.89 -7.10
CA LYS A 42 -21.30 3.04 -6.92
C LYS A 42 -22.65 2.68 -6.31
N SER A 43 -23.26 1.56 -6.70
CA SER A 43 -24.53 1.08 -6.14
C SER A 43 -24.42 0.63 -4.68
N ILE A 44 -23.26 0.09 -4.29
CA ILE A 44 -22.94 -0.29 -2.90
C ILE A 44 -22.62 0.95 -2.05
N PHE A 45 -22.05 2.00 -2.65
CA PHE A 45 -21.75 3.27 -1.99
C PHE A 45 -22.99 4.03 -1.47
N GLU A 46 -24.14 3.88 -2.14
CA GLU A 46 -25.40 4.49 -1.71
C GLU A 46 -26.22 3.56 -0.80
N GLN A 47 -26.11 2.23 -0.97
CA GLN A 47 -26.92 1.26 -0.24
C GLN A 47 -26.33 0.84 1.13
N GLU A 48 -25.00 0.83 1.29
CA GLU A 48 -24.34 0.40 2.55
C GLU A 48 -24.11 1.51 3.58
N THR A 49 -24.38 2.78 3.27
CA THR A 49 -24.32 3.88 4.25
C THR A 49 -25.25 3.64 5.46
N ASN A 50 -26.22 2.73 5.34
CA ASN A 50 -27.17 2.37 6.40
C ASN A 50 -26.85 1.06 7.14
N ASN A 51 -25.94 0.20 6.67
CA ASN A 51 -25.66 -1.07 7.33
C ASN A 51 -24.18 -1.44 7.23
N ASN A 52 -23.48 -1.24 8.35
CA ASN A 52 -22.16 -1.74 8.70
C ASN A 52 -20.99 -1.15 7.90
N ASN A 53 -20.12 -0.45 8.63
CA ASN A 53 -18.81 0.02 8.17
C ASN A 53 -18.00 -1.13 7.57
N SER A 54 -18.12 -1.38 6.26
CA SER A 54 -17.37 -2.45 5.62
C SER A 54 -15.88 -2.07 5.60
N SER A 55 -15.04 -2.90 6.21
CA SER A 55 -13.60 -2.65 6.36
C SER A 55 -12.94 -2.37 5.00
N PHE A 56 -13.48 -2.97 3.92
CA PHE A 56 -13.08 -2.71 2.54
C PHE A 56 -13.09 -1.21 2.17
N TYR A 57 -14.14 -0.48 2.56
CA TYR A 57 -14.26 0.96 2.29
C TYR A 57 -13.12 1.72 2.96
N THR A 58 -12.91 1.47 4.25
CA THR A 58 -11.86 2.09 5.04
C THR A 58 -10.49 1.87 4.40
N GLY A 59 -10.20 0.65 3.94
CA GLY A 59 -8.93 0.36 3.27
C GLY A 59 -8.75 1.05 1.92
N VAL A 60 -9.80 1.22 1.10
CA VAL A 60 -9.71 1.98 -0.16
C VAL A 60 -9.41 3.47 0.10
N TYR A 61 -10.04 4.08 1.11
CA TYR A 61 -9.74 5.45 1.50
C TYR A 61 -8.32 5.62 2.04
N ILE A 62 -7.86 4.67 2.86
CA ILE A 62 -6.47 4.63 3.34
C ILE A 62 -5.51 4.51 2.16
N LEU A 63 -5.81 3.67 1.15
CA LEU A 63 -4.97 3.51 -0.04
C LEU A 63 -4.87 4.80 -0.86
N ILE A 64 -5.99 5.50 -1.07
CA ILE A 64 -6.02 6.80 -1.74
C ILE A 64 -5.22 7.84 -0.94
N GLY A 65 -5.44 7.92 0.38
CA GLY A 65 -4.74 8.84 1.26
C GLY A 65 -3.22 8.59 1.27
N ALA A 66 -2.81 7.33 1.40
CA ALA A 66 -1.41 6.93 1.36
C ALA A 66 -0.76 7.23 -0.01
N GLY A 67 -1.44 6.93 -1.12
CA GLY A 67 -0.99 7.27 -2.47
C GLY A 67 -0.80 8.77 -2.67
N ALA A 68 -1.74 9.58 -2.20
CA ALA A 68 -1.66 11.05 -2.26
C ALA A 68 -0.51 11.59 -1.40
N LEU A 69 -0.32 11.05 -0.19
CA LEU A 69 0.78 11.42 0.69
C LEU A 69 2.14 11.08 0.06
N MET A 70 2.29 9.87 -0.49
CA MET A 70 3.50 9.46 -1.20
C MET A 70 3.80 10.34 -2.41
N MET A 71 2.76 10.71 -3.19
CA MET A 71 2.91 11.62 -4.32
C MET A 71 3.36 13.02 -3.86
N LEU A 72 2.80 13.55 -2.76
CA LEU A 72 3.15 14.86 -2.23
C LEU A 72 4.57 14.89 -1.67
N VAL A 73 4.95 13.87 -0.89
CA VAL A 73 6.31 13.73 -0.35
C VAL A 73 7.34 13.55 -1.47
N GLY A 74 7.04 12.71 -2.48
CA GLY A 74 7.91 12.52 -3.63
C GLY A 74 8.08 13.79 -4.48
N PHE A 75 7.01 14.56 -4.67
CA PHE A 75 7.07 15.85 -5.36
C PHE A 75 7.92 16.88 -4.58
N LEU A 76 7.71 17.00 -3.26
CA LEU A 76 8.53 17.84 -2.39
C LEU A 76 10.01 17.42 -2.41
N GLY A 77 10.29 16.11 -2.46
CA GLY A 77 11.65 15.58 -2.60
C GLY A 77 12.32 15.94 -3.93
N CYS A 78 11.58 15.82 -5.04
CA CYS A 78 12.07 16.22 -6.37
C CYS A 78 12.30 17.74 -6.46
N CYS A 79 11.36 18.56 -5.99
CA CYS A 79 11.51 20.02 -5.98
C CYS A 79 12.64 20.47 -5.03
N GLY A 80 12.78 19.85 -3.85
CA GLY A 80 13.85 20.14 -2.90
C GLY A 80 15.24 19.80 -3.44
N ALA A 81 15.35 18.75 -4.27
CA ALA A 81 16.60 18.42 -4.95
C ALA A 81 16.93 19.42 -6.08
N VAL A 82 15.92 19.93 -6.81
CA VAL A 82 16.13 20.87 -7.91
C VAL A 82 16.46 22.29 -7.43
N GLN A 83 15.83 22.76 -6.34
CA GLN A 83 15.83 24.19 -6.02
C GLN A 83 17.06 24.68 -5.21
N GLU A 84 18.00 23.81 -4.81
CA GLU A 84 19.15 24.10 -3.91
C GLU A 84 18.80 24.93 -2.65
N SER A 85 17.52 25.08 -2.34
CA SER A 85 17.03 25.90 -1.26
C SER A 85 17.01 25.09 0.02
N GLN A 86 17.77 25.55 1.02
CA GLN A 86 17.84 24.95 2.35
C GLN A 86 16.46 24.89 3.04
N CYS A 87 15.55 25.80 2.68
CA CYS A 87 14.19 25.84 3.23
C CYS A 87 13.34 24.65 2.75
N MET A 88 13.42 24.27 1.47
CA MET A 88 12.67 23.15 0.93
C MET A 88 13.18 21.80 1.42
N LEU A 89 14.50 21.66 1.58
CA LEU A 89 15.11 20.46 2.18
C LEU A 89 14.73 20.33 3.66
N GLY A 90 14.65 21.45 4.38
CA GLY A 90 14.17 21.49 5.76
C GLY A 90 12.72 21.05 5.91
N LEU A 91 11.82 21.49 5.01
CA LEU A 91 10.43 21.04 4.97
C LEU A 91 10.33 19.54 4.70
N PHE A 92 11.07 19.02 3.73
CA PHE A 92 11.11 17.58 3.44
C PHE A 92 11.54 16.77 4.68
N PHE A 93 12.61 17.20 5.35
CA PHE A 93 13.06 16.55 6.59
C PHE A 93 12.04 16.66 7.72
N GLY A 94 11.38 17.80 7.87
CA GLY A 94 10.30 17.99 8.84
C GLY A 94 9.12 17.05 8.59
N PHE A 95 8.66 16.93 7.34
CA PHE A 95 7.60 15.99 6.97
C PHE A 95 8.02 14.54 7.25
N LEU A 96 9.25 14.14 6.93
CA LEU A 96 9.75 12.81 7.25
C LEU A 96 9.79 12.54 8.76
N LEU A 97 10.22 13.52 9.57
CA LEU A 97 10.22 13.37 11.02
C LEU A 97 8.80 13.23 11.58
N VAL A 98 7.85 14.00 11.06
CA VAL A 98 6.44 13.90 11.48
C VAL A 98 5.86 12.54 11.10
N ILE A 99 6.10 12.06 9.87
CA ILE A 99 5.68 10.73 9.44
C ILE A 99 6.30 9.65 10.33
N PHE A 100 7.58 9.75 10.64
CA PHE A 100 8.27 8.80 11.50
C PHE A 100 7.70 8.78 12.93
N ALA A 101 7.36 9.95 13.48
CA ALA A 101 6.71 10.02 14.80
C ALA A 101 5.31 9.37 14.78
N ILE A 102 4.54 9.58 13.71
CA ILE A 102 3.23 8.95 13.52
C ILE A 102 3.38 7.43 13.38
N GLU A 103 4.37 6.96 12.62
CA GLU A 103 4.65 5.52 12.47
C GLU A 103 5.00 4.86 13.79
N ILE A 104 5.84 5.48 14.63
CA ILE A 104 6.16 4.95 15.96
C ILE A 104 4.91 4.91 16.84
N ALA A 105 4.11 5.97 16.85
CA ALA A 105 2.88 6.02 17.63
C ALA A 105 1.88 4.93 17.18
N ALA A 106 1.70 4.77 15.87
CA ALA A 106 0.87 3.73 15.28
C ALA A 106 1.40 2.32 15.57
N ALA A 107 2.72 2.12 15.52
CA ALA A 107 3.35 0.84 15.84
C ALA A 107 3.16 0.45 17.31
N ILE A 108 3.31 1.39 18.23
CA ILE A 108 3.07 1.16 19.66
C ILE A 108 1.59 0.85 19.91
N TRP A 109 0.69 1.66 19.34
CA TRP A 109 -0.75 1.45 19.49
C TRP A 109 -1.21 0.10 18.92
N GLY A 110 -0.74 -0.25 17.72
CA GLY A 110 -1.02 -1.53 17.08
C GLY A 110 -0.39 -2.71 17.81
N TYR A 111 0.78 -2.53 18.44
CA TYR A 111 1.38 -3.55 19.30
C TYR A 111 0.62 -3.70 20.63
N SER A 112 0.00 -2.64 21.14
CA SER A 112 -0.82 -2.72 22.36
C SER A 112 -2.16 -3.41 22.12
N HIS A 113 -2.75 -3.26 20.92
CA HIS A 113 -4.07 -3.79 20.56
C HIS A 113 -3.99 -4.82 19.42
N LYS A 114 -3.01 -5.73 19.48
CA LYS A 114 -2.74 -6.68 18.39
C LYS A 114 -3.96 -7.50 17.98
N ASP A 115 -4.74 -7.96 18.95
CA ASP A 115 -5.89 -8.82 18.68
C ASP A 115 -6.99 -8.09 17.91
N GLU A 116 -7.18 -6.80 18.18
CA GLU A 116 -8.12 -5.94 17.46
C GLU A 116 -7.61 -5.66 16.05
N VAL A 117 -6.34 -5.27 15.90
CA VAL A 117 -5.71 -5.02 14.60
C VAL A 117 -5.75 -6.27 13.71
N ILE A 118 -5.46 -7.45 14.27
CA ILE A 118 -5.51 -8.71 13.53
C ILE A 118 -6.94 -9.01 13.06
N LYS A 119 -7.95 -8.79 13.90
CA LYS A 119 -9.36 -8.99 13.53
C LYS A 119 -9.76 -8.04 12.41
N GLU A 120 -9.45 -6.75 12.52
CA GLU A 120 -9.79 -5.74 11.53
C GLU A 120 -9.11 -6.02 10.18
N VAL A 121 -7.83 -6.42 10.19
CA VAL A 121 -7.11 -6.82 8.98
C VAL A 121 -7.70 -8.10 8.36
N GLN A 122 -8.11 -9.07 9.17
CA GLN A 122 -8.76 -10.29 8.69
C GLN A 122 -10.14 -10.01 8.07
N GLU A 123 -10.94 -9.14 8.68
CA GLU A 123 -12.22 -8.69 8.15
C GLU A 123 -12.03 -7.91 6.85
N PHE A 124 -11.08 -6.98 6.81
CA PHE A 124 -10.68 -6.27 5.59
C PHE A 124 -10.33 -7.23 4.45
N TYR A 125 -9.52 -8.25 4.73
CA TYR A 125 -9.12 -9.23 3.73
C TYR A 125 -10.31 -10.08 3.25
N LYS A 126 -11.19 -10.53 4.16
CA LYS A 126 -12.38 -11.30 3.82
C LYS A 126 -13.35 -10.49 2.98
N ASP A 127 -13.59 -9.23 3.33
CA ASP A 127 -14.48 -8.33 2.59
C ASP A 127 -13.92 -8.03 1.20
N THR A 128 -12.62 -7.73 1.12
CA THR A 128 -11.90 -7.57 -0.15
C THR A 128 -12.07 -8.82 -1.01
N TYR A 129 -11.76 -10.00 -0.47
CA TYR A 129 -11.86 -11.26 -1.21
C TYR A 129 -13.27 -11.54 -1.73
N ASN A 130 -14.29 -11.36 -0.88
CA ASN A 130 -15.68 -11.63 -1.23
C ASN A 130 -16.20 -10.63 -2.29
N LYS A 131 -15.87 -9.33 -2.16
CA LYS A 131 -16.28 -8.29 -3.12
C LYS A 131 -15.56 -8.42 -4.46
N LEU A 132 -14.32 -8.92 -4.50
CA LEU A 132 -13.57 -9.15 -5.74
C LEU A 132 -13.86 -10.51 -6.39
N LYS A 133 -14.29 -11.54 -5.65
CA LYS A 133 -14.64 -12.86 -6.20
C LYS A 133 -15.92 -12.82 -7.07
N THR A 134 -16.84 -11.92 -6.75
CA THR A 134 -18.15 -11.81 -7.40
C THR A 134 -18.17 -10.88 -8.62
N LYS A 135 -17.08 -10.18 -8.92
CA LYS A 135 -16.98 -9.26 -10.08
C LYS A 135 -15.99 -9.76 -11.16
N ASP A 136 -16.00 -9.11 -12.33
CA ASP A 136 -15.30 -9.46 -13.58
C ASP A 136 -13.77 -9.70 -13.46
N GLU A 137 -13.19 -10.32 -14.51
CA GLU A 137 -11.76 -10.68 -14.68
C GLU A 137 -10.70 -9.64 -14.19
N PRO A 138 -10.78 -8.32 -14.46
CA PRO A 138 -9.69 -7.39 -14.13
C PRO A 138 -9.43 -7.24 -12.62
N GLN A 139 -10.43 -7.45 -11.78
CA GLN A 139 -10.29 -7.37 -10.32
C GLN A 139 -9.58 -8.60 -9.77
N ARG A 140 -9.82 -9.78 -10.34
CA ARG A 140 -9.14 -11.03 -9.97
C ARG A 140 -7.64 -10.94 -10.22
N GLU A 141 -7.23 -10.33 -11.33
CA GLU A 141 -5.81 -10.10 -11.65
C GLU A 141 -5.16 -9.09 -10.70
N THR A 142 -5.88 -8.03 -10.30
CA THR A 142 -5.40 -7.09 -9.27
C THR A 142 -5.16 -7.78 -7.93
N LEU A 143 -6.06 -8.68 -7.51
CA LEU A 143 -5.91 -9.45 -6.27
C LEU A 143 -4.69 -10.39 -6.32
N LYS A 144 -4.48 -11.07 -7.46
CA LYS A 144 -3.29 -11.90 -7.69
C LYS A 144 -2.02 -11.05 -7.62
N ALA A 145 -2.03 -9.87 -8.24
CA ALA A 145 -0.90 -8.95 -8.23
C ALA A 145 -0.56 -8.47 -6.82
N ILE A 146 -1.56 -8.12 -6.00
CA ILE A 146 -1.36 -7.74 -4.59
C ILE A 146 -0.77 -8.91 -3.80
N HIS A 147 -1.32 -10.12 -3.96
CA HIS A 147 -0.81 -11.30 -3.25
C HIS A 147 0.65 -11.59 -3.61
N TYR A 148 0.97 -11.56 -4.91
CA TYR A 148 2.31 -11.78 -5.42
C TYR A 148 3.28 -10.66 -5.00
N ALA A 149 2.83 -9.41 -4.98
CA ALA A 149 3.63 -8.28 -4.51
C ALA A 149 3.95 -8.39 -3.02
N VAL A 150 2.99 -8.77 -2.18
CA VAL A 150 3.21 -9.02 -0.75
C VAL A 150 4.18 -10.18 -0.54
N GLU A 151 4.04 -11.27 -1.31
CA GLU A 151 5.00 -12.38 -1.25
C GLU A 151 6.40 -11.94 -1.68
N LEU A 152 6.54 -11.20 -2.79
CA LEU A 152 7.83 -10.68 -3.24
C LEU A 152 8.48 -9.74 -2.22
N LEU A 153 7.69 -8.86 -1.60
CA LEU A 153 8.16 -7.95 -0.56
C LEU A 153 8.60 -8.73 0.69
N TRP A 154 7.91 -9.81 1.03
CA TRP A 154 8.28 -10.71 2.13
C TRP A 154 9.56 -11.50 1.83
N PHE A 155 9.69 -12.07 0.63
CA PHE A 155 10.88 -12.80 0.19
C PHE A 155 12.11 -11.90 0.04
N GLY A 156 11.93 -10.65 -0.39
CA GLY A 156 13.00 -9.65 -0.50
C GLY A 156 13.59 -9.20 0.83
N TRP A 157 12.85 -9.35 1.94
CA TRP A 157 13.27 -8.96 3.29
C TRP A 157 13.91 -10.10 4.10
N GLY A 158 14.48 -11.12 3.44
CA GLY A 158 15.37 -12.11 4.05
C GLY A 158 14.76 -12.99 5.15
N ARG A 159 13.44 -12.93 5.40
CA ARG A 159 12.74 -13.85 6.30
C ARG A 159 12.07 -14.96 5.49
N GLY A 160 12.90 -15.92 5.10
CA GLY A 160 12.41 -17.23 4.73
C GLY A 160 11.53 -17.82 5.85
N THR A 161 10.41 -18.39 5.43
CA THR A 161 9.82 -19.62 6.00
C THR A 161 9.25 -19.62 7.42
N VAL A 162 8.42 -18.63 7.82
CA VAL A 162 7.64 -18.79 9.09
C VAL A 162 6.11 -18.59 8.97
N TYR A 163 5.59 -17.88 7.97
CA TYR A 163 4.13 -17.60 7.92
C TYR A 163 3.27 -18.56 7.08
N LEU A 164 3.88 -19.51 6.36
CA LEU A 164 3.16 -20.52 5.58
C LEU A 164 2.55 -21.66 6.42
N ARG A 165 2.61 -21.60 7.76
CA ARG A 165 2.06 -22.63 8.66
C ARG A 165 0.68 -22.31 9.26
N HIS A 166 0.18 -21.07 9.13
CA HIS A 166 -1.07 -20.65 9.80
C HIS A 166 -2.18 -20.09 8.90
N LEU A 167 -2.05 -20.18 7.57
CA LEU A 167 -3.22 -19.98 6.71
C LEU A 167 -3.99 -21.31 6.57
N PRO A 168 -5.31 -21.32 6.85
CA PRO A 168 -6.13 -22.50 6.64
C PRO A 168 -6.12 -22.86 5.15
N GLN A 169 -5.53 -24.01 4.85
CA GLN A 169 -5.52 -24.69 3.56
C GLN A 169 -6.93 -25.22 3.24
N GLU A 170 -7.91 -24.33 3.06
CA GLU A 170 -9.25 -24.73 2.64
C GLU A 170 -9.44 -24.40 1.15
N GLY A 171 -9.08 -25.35 0.28
CA GLY A 171 -9.82 -25.56 -0.97
C GLY A 171 -9.20 -25.13 -2.31
N ARG A 172 -7.96 -24.66 -2.40
CA ARG A 172 -7.38 -24.25 -3.71
C ARG A 172 -6.52 -25.30 -4.43
N THR A 173 -5.95 -26.28 -3.73
CA THR A 173 -5.06 -27.30 -4.35
C THR A 173 -5.78 -28.53 -4.90
N ARG A 174 -7.01 -28.84 -4.47
CA ARG A 174 -7.75 -30.02 -4.98
C ARG A 174 -8.48 -29.80 -6.31
N ASN A 175 -8.80 -28.56 -6.66
CA ASN A 175 -9.56 -28.29 -7.90
C ASN A 175 -8.65 -28.09 -9.11
N LEU A 176 -7.45 -27.52 -8.94
CA LEU A 176 -6.50 -27.33 -10.04
C LEU A 176 -5.92 -28.66 -10.55
N HIS A 177 -5.77 -29.67 -9.69
CA HIS A 177 -5.30 -30.99 -10.10
C HIS A 177 -6.41 -31.85 -10.75
N ARG A 178 -7.69 -31.47 -10.60
CA ARG A 178 -8.82 -32.18 -11.20
C ARG A 178 -9.16 -31.64 -12.60
N GLU A 179 -8.98 -30.35 -12.86
CA GLU A 179 -9.18 -29.76 -14.20
C GLU A 179 -8.07 -30.09 -15.22
N VAL A 180 -6.89 -30.52 -14.77
CA VAL A 180 -5.79 -30.90 -15.68
C VAL A 180 -5.87 -32.38 -16.10
N LEU A 181 -6.74 -33.17 -15.46
CA LEU A 181 -6.87 -34.62 -15.66
C LEU A 181 -8.28 -35.05 -16.16
N SER A 182 -9.09 -34.10 -16.65
CA SER A 182 -10.36 -34.33 -17.35
C SER A 182 -10.45 -33.46 -18.58
#